data_AF-A0A6L9MQK6-F1
#
_entry.id   AF-A0A6L9MQK6-F1
#
_cell.length_a   1.000
_cell.length_b   1.000
_cell.length_c   1.000
_cell.angle_alpha   90.00
_cell.angle_beta   90.00
_cell.angle_gamma   90.00
#
_symmetry.space_group_name_H-M   'P 1'
#
loop_
_entity.id
_entity.type
_entity.pdbx_description
1 polymer ?
#
loop_
_entity_poly.entity_id
_entity_poly.type
_entity_poly.pdbx_seq_one_letter_code
_entity_poly.pdbx_strand_id
1 'polypeptide(L)'
;MSPEELEKLMADCAADAKVVASTEFDVTLDDTPESISAVDDILLSFIDKFHDQALEDEAVFTICNIFGAYVGEILKAQLDGEWIYDQSNPQAPAVFLRVGTNTYALAGICYERLVNDSQVSVHSYYEQALENHKH
;
A
#
# COMPACT_ATOMS: atom_id res chain seq x y z
N MET A 1 -19.69 2.77 3.08
CA MET A 1 -19.11 2.18 1.87
C MET A 1 -19.49 0.73 1.85
N SER A 2 -20.05 0.23 0.75
CA SER A 2 -20.31 -1.21 0.59
C SER A 2 -18.99 -1.96 0.34
N PRO A 3 -18.94 -3.28 0.59
CA PRO A 3 -17.77 -4.09 0.25
C PRO A 3 -17.40 -3.99 -1.25
N GLU A 4 -18.38 -4.03 -2.15
CA GLU A 4 -18.13 -3.91 -3.60
C GLU A 4 -17.56 -2.54 -4.00
N GLU A 5 -18.02 -1.47 -3.37
CA GLU A 5 -17.47 -0.12 -3.59
C GLU A 5 -16.03 -0.02 -3.10
N LEU A 6 -15.72 -0.63 -1.95
CA LEU A 6 -14.37 -0.64 -1.40
C LEU A 6 -13.41 -1.47 -2.27
N GLU A 7 -13.83 -2.66 -2.68
CA GLU A 7 -13.08 -3.53 -3.58
C GLU A 7 -12.72 -2.81 -4.87
N LYS A 8 -13.69 -2.10 -5.46
CA LYS A 8 -13.45 -1.30 -6.66
C LYS A 8 -12.49 -0.14 -6.39
N LEU A 9 -12.69 0.59 -5.29
CA LEU A 9 -11.82 1.70 -4.90
C LEU A 9 -10.36 1.25 -4.76
N MET A 10 -10.13 0.13 -4.08
CA MET A 10 -8.78 -0.39 -3.87
C MET A 10 -8.14 -0.88 -5.16
N ALA A 11 -8.92 -1.51 -6.06
CA ALA A 11 -8.44 -1.89 -7.38
C ALA A 11 -8.09 -0.66 -8.25
N ASP A 12 -8.90 0.39 -8.21
CA ASP A 12 -8.64 1.65 -8.91
C ASP A 12 -7.37 2.33 -8.34
N CYS A 13 -7.20 2.38 -7.02
CA CYS A 13 -5.99 2.88 -6.37
C CYS A 13 -4.73 2.06 -6.74
N ALA A 14 -4.84 0.74 -6.83
CA ALA A 14 -3.74 -0.11 -7.28
C ALA A 14 -3.38 0.16 -8.75
N ALA A 15 -4.37 0.46 -9.61
CA ALA A 15 -4.11 0.86 -10.99
C ALA A 15 -3.41 2.23 -11.07
N ASP A 16 -3.82 3.19 -10.24
CA ASP A 16 -3.17 4.50 -10.15
C ASP A 16 -1.70 4.39 -9.71
N ALA A 17 -1.38 3.47 -8.79
CA ALA A 17 0.01 3.21 -8.38
C ALA A 17 0.89 2.80 -9.57
N LYS A 18 0.37 1.97 -10.48
CA LYS A 18 1.09 1.55 -11.70
C LYS A 18 1.34 2.72 -12.64
N VAL A 19 0.33 3.58 -12.80
CA VAL A 19 0.45 4.79 -13.62
C VAL A 19 1.53 5.70 -13.04
N VAL A 20 1.45 6.00 -11.74
CA VAL A 20 2.42 6.86 -11.05
C VAL A 20 3.84 6.30 -11.11
N ALA A 21 4.01 5.00 -10.82
CA ALA A 21 5.31 4.33 -10.92
C ALA A 21 5.93 4.48 -12.33
N SER A 22 5.11 4.29 -13.36
CA SER A 22 5.56 4.39 -14.75
C SER A 22 5.85 5.83 -15.16
N THR A 23 4.97 6.78 -14.85
CA THR A 23 5.09 8.17 -15.33
C THR A 23 6.15 8.96 -14.56
N GLU A 24 6.29 8.73 -13.26
CA GLU A 24 7.17 9.54 -12.41
C GLU A 24 8.57 8.95 -12.27
N PHE A 25 8.74 7.62 -12.39
CA PHE A 25 9.99 6.92 -12.11
C PHE A 25 10.44 5.93 -13.19
N ASP A 26 9.68 5.76 -14.27
CA ASP A 26 9.96 4.76 -15.32
C ASP A 26 10.04 3.32 -14.77
N VAL A 27 9.29 3.04 -13.69
CA VAL A 27 9.22 1.72 -13.05
C VAL A 27 7.93 1.02 -13.48
N THR A 28 8.05 -0.24 -13.92
CA THR A 28 6.90 -1.08 -14.26
C THR A 28 6.50 -1.95 -13.08
N LEU A 29 5.25 -1.82 -12.67
CA LEU A 29 4.59 -2.65 -11.66
C LEU A 29 3.63 -3.61 -12.38
N ASP A 30 3.92 -4.92 -12.32
CA ASP A 30 3.30 -5.95 -13.17
C ASP A 30 2.35 -6.91 -12.44
N ASP A 31 1.97 -6.55 -11.21
CA ASP A 31 1.06 -7.29 -10.33
C ASP A 31 1.64 -8.62 -9.82
N THR A 32 2.97 -8.78 -9.89
CA THR A 32 3.69 -9.94 -9.35
C THR A 32 4.23 -9.68 -7.94
N PRO A 33 4.44 -10.70 -7.09
CA PRO A 33 5.11 -10.54 -5.80
C PRO A 33 6.48 -9.85 -5.91
N GLU A 34 7.22 -10.12 -7.00
CA GLU A 34 8.53 -9.54 -7.27
C GLU A 34 8.47 -8.01 -7.44
N SER A 35 7.37 -7.47 -7.97
CA SER A 35 7.19 -6.02 -8.13
C SER A 35 7.08 -5.25 -6.81
N ILE A 36 6.81 -5.94 -5.70
CA ILE A 36 6.65 -5.30 -4.39
C ILE A 36 7.98 -4.72 -3.90
N SER A 37 9.12 -5.31 -4.25
CA SER A 37 10.43 -4.71 -3.91
C SER A 37 10.63 -3.37 -4.61
N ALA A 38 10.05 -3.18 -5.80
CA ALA A 38 10.12 -1.91 -6.51
C ALA A 38 9.29 -0.80 -5.83
N VAL A 39 8.25 -1.16 -5.06
CA VAL A 39 7.47 -0.19 -4.26
C VAL A 39 8.36 0.47 -3.21
N ASP A 40 9.26 -0.29 -2.58
CA ASP A 40 10.21 0.25 -1.61
C ASP A 40 11.14 1.30 -2.25
N ASP A 41 11.63 1.03 -3.47
CA ASP A 41 12.50 1.94 -4.23
C ASP A 41 11.74 3.19 -4.71
N ILE A 42 10.48 3.03 -5.15
CA ILE A 42 9.62 4.15 -5.54
C ILE A 42 9.35 5.08 -4.36
N LEU A 43 9.01 4.53 -3.19
CA LEU A 43 8.77 5.33 -1.98
C LEU A 43 10.02 6.10 -1.54
N LEU A 44 11.21 5.51 -1.64
CA LEU A 44 12.47 6.24 -1.42
C LEU A 44 12.69 7.34 -2.46
N SER A 45 12.40 7.06 -3.73
CA SER A 45 12.52 8.02 -4.81
C SER A 45 11.60 9.23 -4.61
N PHE A 46 10.44 9.03 -3.97
CA PHE A 46 9.59 10.14 -3.53
C PHE A 46 10.24 10.99 -2.43
N ILE A 47 10.86 10.37 -1.42
CA ILE A 47 11.60 11.09 -0.38
C ILE A 47 12.71 11.94 -1.01
N ASP A 48 13.49 11.36 -1.92
CA ASP A 48 14.60 12.06 -2.59
C ASP A 48 14.08 13.21 -3.48
N LYS A 49 13.02 12.97 -4.24
CA LYS A 49 12.40 13.98 -5.12
C LYS A 49 11.81 15.16 -4.36
N PHE A 50 11.28 14.89 -3.18
CA PHE A 50 10.61 15.88 -2.34
C PHE A 50 11.45 16.29 -1.12
N HIS A 51 12.73 15.96 -1.06
CA HIS A 51 13.60 16.21 0.11
C HIS A 51 13.57 17.67 0.62
N ASP A 52 13.41 18.64 -0.30
CA ASP A 52 13.37 20.07 0.02
C ASP A 52 11.96 20.68 0.07
N GLN A 53 10.93 19.88 -0.25
CA GLN A 53 9.52 20.26 -0.19
C GLN A 53 8.84 19.38 0.84
N ALA A 54 8.34 19.95 1.94
CA ALA A 54 7.46 19.19 2.82
C ALA A 54 6.34 18.59 1.95
N LEU A 55 6.33 17.25 1.81
CA LEU A 55 5.26 16.56 1.11
C LEU A 55 3.96 17.03 1.76
N GLU A 56 3.07 17.61 0.96
CA GLU A 56 1.77 18.02 1.47
C GLU A 56 1.05 16.78 2.00
N ASP A 57 0.35 16.93 3.13
CA ASP A 57 -0.34 15.80 3.78
C ASP A 57 -1.25 15.04 2.79
N GLU A 58 -1.83 15.75 1.81
CA GLU A 58 -2.65 15.18 0.74
C GLU A 58 -1.85 14.32 -0.25
N ALA A 59 -0.62 14.72 -0.59
CA ALA A 59 0.28 13.95 -1.44
C ALA A 59 0.76 12.68 -0.73
N VAL A 60 1.16 12.79 0.55
CA VAL A 60 1.52 11.63 1.38
C VAL A 60 0.35 10.66 1.45
N PHE A 61 -0.85 11.15 1.76
CA PHE A 61 -2.05 10.33 1.84
C PHE A 61 -2.33 9.61 0.52
N THR A 62 -2.24 10.32 -0.61
CA THR A 62 -2.47 9.72 -1.93
C THR A 62 -1.45 8.62 -2.23
N ILE A 63 -0.14 8.90 -2.06
CA ILE A 63 0.94 7.93 -2.29
C ILE A 63 0.74 6.69 -1.41
N CYS A 64 0.47 6.88 -0.11
CA CYS A 64 0.29 5.76 0.81
C CYS A 64 -0.92 4.90 0.44
N ASN A 65 -2.04 5.50 0.03
CA ASN A 65 -3.22 4.74 -0.36
C ASN A 65 -3.02 3.98 -1.68
N ILE A 66 -2.44 4.59 -2.72
CA ILE A 66 -2.27 3.90 -4.01
C ILE A 66 -1.27 2.75 -3.90
N PHE A 67 -0.11 2.96 -3.27
CA PHE A 67 0.89 1.90 -3.12
C PHE A 67 0.48 0.86 -2.07
N GLY A 68 -0.21 1.28 -1.00
CA GLY A 68 -0.80 0.36 -0.04
C GLY A 68 -1.88 -0.52 -0.67
N ALA A 69 -2.72 0.04 -1.54
CA ALA A 69 -3.70 -0.71 -2.31
C ALA A 69 -3.04 -1.69 -3.28
N TYR A 70 -1.99 -1.25 -3.97
CA TYR A 70 -1.22 -2.08 -4.90
C TYR A 70 -0.66 -3.35 -4.24
N VAL A 71 0.07 -3.18 -3.14
CA VAL A 71 0.62 -4.32 -2.38
C VAL A 71 -0.50 -5.18 -1.82
N GLY A 72 -1.62 -4.56 -1.45
CA GLY A 72 -2.78 -5.24 -0.89
C GLY A 72 -3.48 -6.12 -1.91
N GLU A 73 -3.65 -5.68 -3.15
CA GLU A 73 -4.22 -6.49 -4.23
C GLU A 73 -3.37 -7.75 -4.50
N ILE A 74 -2.03 -7.61 -4.47
CA ILE A 74 -1.14 -8.77 -4.63
C ILE A 74 -1.28 -9.73 -3.43
N LEU A 75 -1.25 -9.21 -2.19
CA LEU A 75 -1.38 -10.04 -0.99
C LEU A 75 -2.76 -10.73 -0.92
N LYS A 76 -3.81 -10.01 -1.30
CA LYS A 76 -5.18 -10.51 -1.42
C LYS A 76 -5.26 -11.66 -2.41
N ALA A 77 -4.64 -11.53 -3.59
CA ALA A 77 -4.60 -12.58 -4.58
C ALA A 77 -3.83 -13.84 -4.12
N GLN A 78 -2.81 -13.66 -3.26
CA GLN A 78 -2.03 -14.79 -2.70
C GLN A 78 -2.74 -15.51 -1.55
N LEU A 79 -3.51 -14.79 -0.72
CA LEU A 79 -4.04 -15.32 0.54
C LEU A 79 -5.58 -15.34 0.63
N ASP A 80 -6.29 -15.06 -0.46
CA ASP A 80 -7.75 -14.95 -0.50
C ASP A 80 -8.28 -13.93 0.54
N GLY A 81 -7.67 -12.74 0.52
CA GLY A 81 -8.00 -11.65 1.44
C GLY A 81 -9.29 -10.90 1.07
N GLU A 82 -9.75 -10.06 1.99
CA GLU A 82 -10.91 -9.18 1.79
C GLU A 82 -10.60 -7.77 2.31
N TRP A 83 -10.94 -6.75 1.52
CA TRP A 83 -10.81 -5.38 2.00
C TRP A 83 -11.89 -5.07 3.04
N ILE A 84 -11.47 -4.47 4.15
CA ILE A 84 -12.36 -4.00 5.20
C ILE A 84 -12.16 -2.50 5.42
N TYR A 85 -13.27 -1.79 5.48
CA TYR A 85 -13.27 -0.39 5.89
C TYR A 85 -13.66 -0.33 7.36
N ASP A 86 -12.68 -0.13 8.23
CA ASP A 86 -12.90 0.00 9.65
C ASP A 86 -13.33 1.42 10.01
N GLN A 87 -14.54 1.53 10.56
CA GLN A 87 -15.13 2.78 11.06
C GLN A 87 -15.34 2.72 12.58
N SER A 88 -14.70 1.77 13.27
CA SER A 88 -14.78 1.62 14.73
C SER A 88 -14.36 2.90 15.46
N ASN A 89 -13.40 3.65 14.91
CA ASN A 89 -13.05 4.99 15.31
C ASN A 89 -13.53 6.03 14.27
N PRO A 90 -14.62 6.78 14.53
CA PRO A 90 -15.13 7.78 13.61
C PRO A 90 -14.15 8.92 13.28
N GLN A 91 -13.14 9.14 14.12
CA GLN A 91 -12.12 10.17 13.93
C GLN A 91 -10.91 9.70 13.10
N ALA A 92 -10.80 8.40 12.87
CA ALA A 92 -9.68 7.81 12.14
C ALA A 92 -10.17 6.55 11.40
N PRO A 93 -11.03 6.69 10.39
CA PRO A 93 -11.40 5.57 9.55
C PRO A 93 -10.16 5.03 8.83
N ALA A 94 -10.06 3.71 8.71
CA ALA A 94 -8.90 3.06 8.11
C ALA A 94 -9.33 1.90 7.21
N VAL A 95 -8.58 1.70 6.13
CA VAL A 95 -8.74 0.53 5.27
C VAL A 95 -7.69 -0.50 5.67
N PHE A 96 -8.13 -1.74 5.85
CA PHE A 96 -7.24 -2.88 6.10
C PHE A 96 -7.54 -4.00 5.11
N LEU A 97 -6.52 -4.80 4.81
CA LEU A 97 -6.73 -6.10 4.19
C LEU A 97 -6.90 -7.14 5.29
N ARG A 98 -8.04 -7.82 5.33
CA ARG A 98 -8.27 -8.94 6.25
C ARG A 98 -7.89 -10.25 5.58
N VAL A 99 -7.11 -11.06 6.27
CA VAL A 99 -6.78 -12.44 5.88
C VAL A 99 -6.99 -13.33 7.09
N GLY A 100 -7.99 -14.20 7.05
CA GLY A 100 -8.39 -15.00 8.22
C GLY A 100 -8.71 -14.12 9.43
N THR A 101 -7.94 -14.28 10.52
CA THR A 101 -8.07 -13.49 11.75
C THR A 101 -7.16 -12.26 11.80
N ASN A 102 -6.27 -12.10 10.83
CA ASN A 102 -5.29 -11.03 10.78
C ASN A 102 -5.80 -9.87 9.92
N THR A 103 -5.39 -8.66 10.27
CA THR A 103 -5.64 -7.45 9.49
C THR A 103 -4.33 -6.73 9.23
N TYR A 104 -4.15 -6.25 8.00
CA TYR A 104 -2.92 -5.63 7.54
C TYR A 104 -3.18 -4.20 7.08
N ALA A 105 -2.39 -3.26 7.58
CA ALA A 105 -2.55 -1.82 7.36
C ALA A 105 -1.57 -1.32 6.29
N LEU A 106 -1.86 -1.59 5.02
CA LEU A 106 -0.87 -1.42 3.96
C LEU A 106 -0.54 0.05 3.65
N ALA A 107 -1.54 0.93 3.67
CA ALA A 107 -1.28 2.36 3.58
C ALA A 107 -0.46 2.87 4.78
N GLY A 108 -0.65 2.26 5.95
CA GLY A 108 0.11 2.59 7.17
C GLY A 108 1.59 2.27 7.05
N ILE A 109 1.96 1.11 6.48
CA ILE A 109 3.38 0.77 6.30
C ILE A 109 4.05 1.66 5.24
N CYS A 110 3.32 2.06 4.19
CA CYS A 110 3.82 3.05 3.23
C CYS A 110 4.05 4.41 3.90
N TYR A 111 3.14 4.84 4.78
CA TYR A 111 3.29 6.08 5.55
C TYR A 111 4.50 6.03 6.48
N GLU A 112 4.65 4.91 7.20
CA GLU A 112 5.79 4.71 8.11
C GLU A 112 7.11 4.86 7.34
N ARG A 113 7.24 4.22 6.17
CA ARG A 113 8.41 4.35 5.30
C ARG A 113 8.62 5.78 4.78
N LEU A 114 7.55 6.43 4.33
CA LEU A 114 7.63 7.72 3.63
C LEU A 114 7.88 8.91 4.58
N VAL A 115 7.36 8.85 5.81
CA VAL A 115 7.35 9.99 6.74
C VAL A 115 8.17 9.75 8.00
N ASN A 116 8.11 8.55 8.58
CA ASN A 116 8.65 8.31 9.92
C ASN A 116 10.05 7.68 9.88
N ASP A 117 10.22 6.60 9.12
CA ASP A 117 11.46 5.83 9.04
C ASP A 117 11.64 5.18 7.66
N SER A 118 12.52 5.75 6.84
CA SER A 118 12.84 5.25 5.50
C SER A 118 13.51 3.87 5.49
N GLN A 119 13.93 3.34 6.64
CA GLN A 119 14.44 1.97 6.76
C GLN A 119 13.34 0.91 6.80
N VAL A 120 12.09 1.30 7.09
CA VAL A 120 10.95 0.38 7.10
C VAL A 120 10.67 -0.11 5.68
N SER A 121 10.70 -1.42 5.47
CA SER A 121 10.44 -2.05 4.16
C SER A 121 9.00 -2.54 4.05
N VAL A 122 8.30 -2.05 3.02
CA VAL A 122 6.98 -2.53 2.61
C VAL A 122 7.08 -3.98 2.11
N HIS A 123 8.16 -4.33 1.42
CA HIS A 123 8.41 -5.70 0.98
C HIS A 123 8.54 -6.66 2.17
N SER A 124 9.34 -6.34 3.19
CA SER A 124 9.47 -7.18 4.39
C SER A 124 8.14 -7.31 5.14
N TYR A 125 7.33 -6.25 5.20
CA TYR A 125 5.99 -6.32 5.79
C TYR A 125 5.06 -7.28 5.01
N TYR A 126 5.09 -7.22 3.68
CA TYR A 126 4.37 -8.14 2.81
C TYR A 126 4.83 -9.60 2.99
N GLU A 127 6.15 -9.85 3.02
CA GLU A 127 6.69 -11.20 3.22
C GLU A 127 6.28 -11.77 4.58
N GLN A 128 6.36 -10.95 5.63
CA GLN A 128 5.90 -11.34 6.96
C GLN A 128 4.40 -11.67 6.97
N ALA A 129 3.59 -10.90 6.24
CA ALA A 129 2.17 -11.20 6.08
C ALA A 129 1.96 -12.57 5.40
N LEU A 130 2.71 -12.90 4.34
CA LEU A 130 2.65 -14.23 3.73
C LEU A 130 3.06 -15.34 4.71
N GLU A 131 4.13 -15.14 5.46
CA GLU A 131 4.64 -16.13 6.42
C GLU A 131 3.63 -16.46 7.52
N ASN A 132 2.88 -15.47 8.01
CA ASN A 132 1.84 -15.65 9.01
C ASN A 132 0.70 -16.60 8.57
N HIS A 133 0.60 -16.90 7.27
CA HIS A 133 -0.46 -17.74 6.70
C HIS A 133 0.08 -19.02 6.04
N LYS A 134 1.40 -19.30 6.12
CA LYS A 134 2.00 -20.57 5.68
C LYS A 134 1.89 -21.61 6.81
N HIS A 135 0.76 -22.31 6.91
CA HIS A 135 0.55 -23.43 7.85
C HIS A 135 -0.14 -24.63 7.18
#